data_AF-A0A6B3CUA8-F1
#
_entry.id   AF-A0A6B3CUA8-F1
#
_cell.length_a   1.000
_cell.length_b   1.000
_cell.length_c   1.000
_cell.angle_alpha   90.00
_cell.angle_beta   90.00
_cell.angle_gamma   90.00
#
_symmetry.space_group_name_H-M   'P 1'
#
loop_
_entity.id
_entity.type
_entity.pdbx_description
1 polymer ?
#
loop_
_entity_poly.entity_id
_entity_poly.type
_entity_poly.pdbx_seq_one_letter_code
_entity_poly.pdbx_strand_id
1 'polypeptide(L)'
;MSHVGYRCLMAVDREQVLRSAAALLTRKATATMDEVARAAGISRATLHRHFAGRDALVRALESLGIAECEAALEEARTDEGPAAEAVRRLVRV
;
A
#
# COMPACT_ATOMS: atom_id res chain seq x y z
N MET A 1 15.24 22.11 20.02
CA MET A 1 15.47 20.83 20.71
C MET A 1 14.88 19.74 19.84
N SER A 2 15.75 19.09 19.09
CA SER A 2 15.43 18.28 17.91
C SER A 2 15.26 16.82 18.30
N HIS A 3 14.03 16.35 18.43
CA HIS A 3 13.73 14.92 18.40
C HIS A 3 13.50 14.49 16.94
N VAL A 4 14.56 14.58 16.14
CA VAL A 4 14.62 13.95 14.82
C VAL A 4 14.74 12.45 15.07
N GLY A 5 13.66 11.73 14.74
CA GLY A 5 13.48 10.32 15.02
C GLY A 5 14.55 9.46 14.36
N TYR A 6 15.49 8.97 15.16
CA TYR A 6 16.29 7.79 14.86
C TYR A 6 15.42 6.53 15.01
N ARG A 7 14.35 6.40 14.23
CA ARG A 7 13.57 5.16 14.17
C ARG A 7 14.18 4.24 13.12
N CYS A 8 15.31 3.64 13.51
CA CYS A 8 15.87 2.39 13.00
C CYS A 8 15.85 2.20 11.46
N LEU A 9 17.03 2.33 10.85
CA LEU A 9 17.34 2.00 9.45
C LEU A 9 17.07 0.53 9.04
N MET A 10 16.46 -0.30 9.91
CA MET A 10 16.27 -1.75 9.75
C MET A 10 14.86 -2.22 10.18
N ALA A 11 13.89 -1.33 10.37
CA ALA A 11 12.50 -1.74 10.48
C ALA A 11 11.94 -1.86 9.06
N VAL A 12 11.60 -3.08 8.63
CA VAL A 12 10.86 -3.27 7.38
C VAL A 12 9.59 -2.43 7.43
N ASP A 13 9.49 -1.48 6.51
CA ASP A 13 8.30 -0.67 6.36
C ASP A 13 7.19 -1.51 5.73
N ARG A 14 6.16 -1.80 6.52
CA ARG A 14 5.01 -2.61 6.11
C ARG A 14 4.31 -2.02 4.89
N GLU A 15 4.25 -0.69 4.79
CA GLU A 15 3.60 -0.01 3.69
C GLU A 15 4.41 -0.18 2.40
N GLN A 16 5.74 0.00 2.46
CA GLN A 16 6.62 -0.27 1.32
C GLN A 16 6.52 -1.72 0.84
N VAL A 17 6.41 -2.69 1.75
CA VAL A 17 6.20 -4.10 1.39
C VAL A 17 4.87 -4.28 0.65
N LEU A 18 3.79 -3.65 1.12
CA LEU A 18 2.48 -3.71 0.46
C LEU A 18 2.54 -3.08 -0.95
N ARG A 19 3.18 -1.92 -1.12
CA ARG A 19 3.32 -1.29 -2.43
C ARG A 19 4.11 -2.18 -3.42
N SER A 20 5.21 -2.78 -2.95
CA SER A 20 5.98 -3.73 -3.78
C SER A 20 5.15 -4.98 -4.12
N ALA A 21 4.37 -5.50 -3.17
CA ALA A 21 3.48 -6.64 -3.41
C ALA A 21 2.37 -6.29 -4.41
N ALA A 22 1.74 -5.13 -4.29
CA ALA A 22 0.73 -4.63 -5.23
C ALA A 22 1.29 -4.58 -6.66
N ALA A 23 2.45 -3.91 -6.83
CA ALA A 23 3.10 -3.78 -8.14
C ALA A 23 3.42 -5.13 -8.79
N LEU A 24 3.85 -6.12 -7.98
CA LEU A 24 4.10 -7.48 -8.47
C LEU A 24 2.80 -8.19 -8.87
N LEU A 25 1.77 -8.14 -8.01
CA LEU A 25 0.52 -8.86 -8.22
C LEU A 25 -0.31 -8.28 -9.38
N THR A 26 -0.22 -6.99 -9.67
CA THR A 26 -0.80 -6.37 -10.87
C THR A 26 -0.22 -6.97 -12.16
N ARG A 27 1.06 -7.36 -12.15
CA ARG A 27 1.73 -7.97 -13.30
C ARG A 27 1.59 -9.49 -13.33
N LYS A 28 1.55 -10.11 -12.15
CA LYS A 28 1.49 -11.57 -11.96
C LYS A 28 0.65 -11.92 -10.74
N ALA A 29 -0.66 -12.10 -10.93
CA ALA A 29 -1.58 -12.44 -9.84
C ALA A 29 -1.26 -13.78 -9.14
N THR A 30 -0.58 -14.69 -9.83
CA THR A 30 -0.15 -16.01 -9.33
C THR A 30 1.20 -15.98 -8.62
N ALA A 31 1.78 -14.80 -8.35
CA ALA A 31 3.05 -14.69 -7.66
C ALA A 31 3.01 -15.37 -6.27
N THR A 32 4.08 -16.08 -5.94
CA THR A 32 4.23 -16.78 -4.66
C THR A 32 4.68 -15.83 -3.55
N MET A 33 4.52 -16.26 -2.29
CA MET A 33 5.02 -15.48 -1.15
C MET A 33 6.54 -15.24 -1.20
N ASP A 34 7.32 -16.16 -1.78
CA ASP A 34 8.76 -15.99 -1.96
C ASP A 34 9.09 -14.92 -3.00
N GLU A 35 8.33 -14.89 -4.10
CA GLU A 35 8.48 -13.86 -5.13
C GLU A 35 8.10 -12.48 -4.58
N VAL A 36 7.06 -12.40 -3.75
CA VAL A 36 6.68 -11.16 -3.05
C VAL A 36 7.79 -10.70 -2.10
N ALA A 37 8.33 -11.61 -1.28
CA ALA A 37 9.42 -11.28 -0.35
C ALA A 37 10.66 -10.74 -1.10
N ARG A 38 11.01 -11.41 -2.22
CA ARG A 38 12.10 -10.98 -3.10
C ARG A 38 11.85 -9.61 -3.73
N ALA A 39 10.64 -9.35 -4.21
CA ALA A 39 10.26 -8.04 -4.77
C ALA A 39 10.28 -6.91 -3.72
N ALA A 40 9.99 -7.23 -2.46
CA ALA A 40 10.06 -6.29 -1.35
C ALA A 40 11.48 -6.17 -0.72
N GLY A 41 12.46 -6.95 -1.19
CA GLY A 41 13.83 -6.92 -0.66
C GLY A 41 13.97 -7.49 0.74
N ILE A 42 13.07 -8.38 1.17
CA ILE A 42 13.04 -8.97 2.52
C ILE A 42 13.07 -10.49 2.48
N SER A 43 13.39 -11.12 3.63
CA SER A 43 13.30 -12.57 3.75
C SER A 43 11.85 -13.07 3.81
N ARG A 44 11.60 -14.31 3.38
CA ARG A 44 10.29 -14.97 3.52
C ARG A 44 9.84 -15.02 4.99
N ALA A 45 10.76 -15.28 5.92
CA ALA A 45 10.46 -15.30 7.34
C ALA A 45 10.00 -13.92 7.84
N THR A 46 10.66 -12.85 7.40
CA THR A 46 10.25 -11.47 7.72
C THR A 46 8.86 -11.17 7.15
N LEU A 47 8.61 -11.51 5.87
CA LEU A 47 7.28 -11.34 5.27
C LEU A 47 6.21 -12.08 6.06
N HIS A 48 6.47 -13.32 6.48
CA HIS A 48 5.54 -14.12 7.27
C HIS A 48 5.23 -13.52 8.66
N ARG A 49 6.18 -12.80 9.28
CA ARG A 49 5.94 -12.07 10.53
C ARG A 49 4.97 -10.89 10.34
N HIS A 50 4.96 -10.27 9.16
CA HIS A 50 4.03 -9.19 8.84
C HIS A 50 2.68 -9.72 8.33
N PHE A 51 2.69 -10.81 7.56
CA PHE A 51 1.51 -11.39 6.93
C PHE A 51 1.52 -12.90 7.08
N ALA A 52 0.53 -13.45 7.78
CA ALA A 52 0.40 -14.89 8.03
C ALA A 52 -0.10 -15.67 6.79
N GLY A 53 0.58 -15.50 5.65
CA GLY A 53 0.24 -16.13 4.38
C GLY A 53 -0.42 -15.17 3.38
N ARG A 54 -0.75 -15.73 2.20
CA ARG A 54 -1.25 -14.97 1.06
C ARG A 54 -2.56 -14.25 1.35
N ASP A 55 -3.50 -14.88 2.04
CA ASP A 55 -4.80 -14.27 2.34
C ASP A 55 -4.67 -13.06 3.27
N ALA A 56 -3.75 -13.12 4.25
CA ALA A 56 -3.46 -12.00 5.13
C ALA A 56 -2.81 -10.83 4.37
N LEU A 57 -1.93 -11.14 3.39
CA LEU A 57 -1.35 -10.13 2.49
C LEU A 57 -2.42 -9.49 1.61
N VAL A 58 -3.30 -10.29 0.99
CA VAL A 58 -4.37 -9.79 0.12
C VAL A 58 -5.34 -8.90 0.89
N ARG A 59 -5.78 -9.29 2.09
CA ARG A 59 -6.63 -8.43 2.93
C ARG A 59 -5.95 -7.10 3.30
N ALA A 60 -4.64 -7.12 3.54
CA ALA A 60 -3.89 -5.91 3.81
C ALA A 60 -3.76 -5.01 2.57
N LEU A 61 -3.64 -5.58 1.38
CA LEU A 61 -3.67 -4.85 0.11
C LEU A 61 -5.05 -4.24 -0.17
N GLU A 62 -6.13 -4.98 0.10
CA GLU A 62 -7.50 -4.47 0.00
C GLU A 62 -7.71 -3.27 0.94
N SER A 63 -7.25 -3.39 2.18
CA SER A 63 -7.35 -2.31 3.17
C SER A 63 -6.53 -1.08 2.75
N LEU A 64 -5.33 -1.29 2.19
CA LEU A 64 -4.53 -0.20 1.63
C LEU A 64 -5.24 0.49 0.47
N GLY A 65 -5.77 -0.27 -0.49
CA GLY A 65 -6.48 0.29 -1.64
C GLY A 65 -7.74 1.05 -1.26
N ILE A 66 -8.48 0.60 -0.24
CA ILE A 66 -9.63 1.35 0.29
C ILE A 66 -9.16 2.68 0.90
N ALA A 67 -8.12 2.66 1.74
CA ALA A 67 -7.58 3.87 2.34
C ALA A 67 -7.05 4.87 1.30
N GLU A 68 -6.39 4.39 0.23
CA GLU A 68 -5.95 5.24 -0.89
C GLU A 68 -7.14 5.86 -1.64
N CYS A 69 -8.19 5.08 -1.89
CA CYS A 69 -9.43 5.60 -2.50
C CYS A 69 -10.12 6.66 -1.62
N GLU A 70 -10.21 6.41 -0.31
CA GLU A 70 -10.79 7.36 0.65
C GLU A 70 -9.99 8.67 0.69
N ALA A 71 -8.66 8.59 0.73
CA ALA A 71 -7.79 9.75 0.67
C ALA A 71 -7.96 10.54 -0.64
N ALA A 72 -8.07 9.86 -1.78
CA ALA A 72 -8.28 10.52 -3.08
C ALA A 72 -9.64 11.22 -3.16
N LEU A 73 -10.69 10.63 -2.57
CA LEU A 73 -12.02 11.25 -2.49
C LEU A 73 -12.01 12.51 -1.62
N GLU A 74 -11.28 12.48 -0.50
CA GLU A 74 -11.10 13.63 0.39
C GLU A 74 -10.30 14.74 -0.30
N GLU A 75 -9.20 14.41 -0.98
CA GLU A 75 -8.38 15.37 -1.74
C GLU A 75 -9.18 16.03 -2.87
N ALA A 76 -10.03 15.26 -3.55
CA ALA A 76 -10.89 15.77 -4.61
C ALA A 76 -12.02 16.68 -4.11
N ARG A 77 -12.29 16.75 -2.79
CA ARG A 77 -13.37 17.54 -2.17
C ARG A 77 -14.67 17.38 -2.94
N THR A 78 -15.13 16.13 -3.02
CA THR A 78 -16.23 15.75 -3.92
C THR A 78 -17.58 16.37 -3.54
N ASP A 79 -17.70 16.88 -2.32
CA ASP A 79 -18.81 17.63 -1.77
C ASP A 79 -18.81 19.13 -2.14
N GLU A 80 -17.71 19.64 -2.72
CA GLU A 80 -17.59 21.05 -3.10
C GLU A 80 -17.88 21.30 -4.60
N GLY A 81 -18.89 22.12 -4.86
CA GLY A 81 -19.18 22.66 -6.20
C GLY A 81 -19.89 21.69 -7.15
N PRO A 82 -19.89 21.96 -8.47
CA PRO A 82 -20.59 21.13 -9.44
C PRO A 82 -19.99 19.73 -9.55
N ALA A 83 -20.85 18.70 -9.62
CA ALA A 83 -20.44 17.28 -9.68
C ALA A 83 -19.43 16.98 -10.80
N ALA A 84 -19.56 17.61 -11.96
CA ALA A 84 -18.62 17.42 -13.07
C ALA A 84 -17.19 17.89 -12.72
N GLU A 85 -17.05 18.96 -11.94
CA GLU A 85 -15.74 19.44 -11.49
C GLU A 85 -15.17 18.55 -10.38
N ALA A 86 -16.02 18.06 -9.47
CA ALA A 86 -15.61 17.07 -8.46
C ALA A 86 -15.02 15.80 -9.10
N VAL A 87 -15.71 15.23 -10.10
CA VAL A 87 -15.21 14.06 -10.85
C VAL A 87 -13.90 14.38 -11.58
N ARG A 88 -13.80 15.56 -12.20
CA ARG A 88 -12.55 16.00 -12.86
C ARG A 88 -11.37 16.12 -11.91
N ARG A 89 -11.59 16.55 -10.66
CA ARG A 89 -10.53 16.59 -9.63
C ARG A 89 -10.12 15.18 -9.23
N LEU A 90 -11.09 14.29 -8.96
CA LEU A 90 -10.83 12.91 -8.55
C LEU A 90 -10.00 12.12 -9.58
N VAL A 91 -10.28 12.27 -10.87
CA VAL A 91 -9.54 11.58 -11.95
C VAL A 91 -8.09 12.07 -12.09
N ARG A 92 -7.73 13.21 -11.47
CA ARG A 92 -6.39 13.81 -11.55
C ARG A 92 -5.53 13.57 -10.31
N VAL A 93 -6.11 13.03 -9.24
CA VAL A 93 -5.36 12.54 -8.06
C VAL A 93 -4.50 11.35 -8.50
#